data_AF-A0A420EKC4-F1
#
_entry.id   AF-A0A420EKC4-F1
#
_cell.length_a   1.000
_cell.length_b   1.000
_cell.length_c   1.000
_cell.angle_alpha   90.00
_cell.angle_beta   90.00
_cell.angle_gamma   90.00
#
_symmetry.space_group_name_H-M   'P 1'
#
loop_
_entity.id
_entity.type
_entity.pdbx_description
1 polymer ?
#
loop_
_entity_poly.entity_id
_entity_poly.type
_entity_poly.pdbx_seq_one_letter_code
_entity_poly.pdbx_strand_id
1 'polypeptide(L)' 'MADPAKGRFFIIALVRLAGIGMILLALMIYYKEIAAPEIVAGVLAILGLLTMFGGTRYLARKWRSGGSCCE' A
#
# COMPACT_ATOMS: atom_id res chain seq x y z
N MET A 1 -22.53 -15.11 -9.58
CA MET A 1 -21.26 -15.65 -9.03
C MET A 1 -20.27 -14.49 -9.01
N ALA A 2 -20.14 -13.81 -7.87
CA ALA A 2 -19.13 -12.76 -7.72
C ALA A 2 -17.84 -13.46 -7.30
N ASP A 3 -16.95 -13.72 -8.26
CA ASP A 3 -15.67 -14.37 -7.99
C ASP A 3 -14.92 -13.65 -6.87
N PRO A 4 -14.76 -14.25 -5.68
CA PRO A 4 -14.02 -13.62 -4.59
C PRO A 4 -12.56 -13.36 -5.01
N ALA A 5 -12.06 -14.05 -6.03
CA ALA A 5 -10.75 -13.83 -6.64
C ALA A 5 -10.56 -12.44 -7.29
N LYS A 6 -11.60 -11.82 -7.86
CA LYS A 6 -11.49 -10.49 -8.48
C LYS A 6 -11.40 -9.37 -7.45
N GLY A 7 -12.26 -9.42 -6.42
CA GLY A 7 -12.23 -8.42 -5.34
C GLY A 7 -10.89 -8.42 -4.61
N ARG A 8 -10.33 -9.62 -4.43
CA ARG A 8 -8.99 -9.85 -3.92
C ARG A 8 -7.91 -9.10 -4.74
N PHE A 9 -7.84 -9.37 -6.03
CA PHE A 9 -6.84 -8.75 -6.91
C PHE A 9 -6.94 -7.21 -6.89
N PHE A 10 -8.17 -6.69 -6.82
CA PHE A 10 -8.43 -5.26 -6.76
C PHE A 10 -7.87 -4.61 -5.49
N ILE A 11 -8.01 -5.26 -4.33
CA ILE A 11 -7.48 -4.72 -3.06
C ILE A 11 -5.94 -4.73 -3.06
N ILE A 12 -5.31 -5.78 -3.60
CA ILE A 12 -3.84 -5.84 -3.72
C ILE A 12 -3.34 -4.74 -4.67
N ALA A 13 -4.03 -4.51 -5.79
CA ALA A 13 -3.71 -3.44 -6.73
C ALA A 13 -3.84 -2.04 -6.09
N LEU A 14 -4.92 -1.80 -5.35
CA LEU A 14 -5.13 -0.54 -4.61
C LEU A 14 -4.02 -0.27 -3.59
N VAL A 15 -3.64 -1.28 -2.80
CA VAL A 15 -2.54 -1.16 -1.82
C VAL A 15 -1.22 -0.81 -2.52
N ARG A 16 -0.94 -1.44 -3.67
CA ARG A 16 0.24 -1.10 -4.47
C ARG A 16 0.21 0.34 -4.97
N LEU A 17 -0.93 0.76 -5.54
CA LEU A 17 -1.11 2.12 -6.04
C LEU A 17 -0.98 3.15 -4.91
N ALA A 18 -1.51 2.86 -3.72
CA ALA A 18 -1.36 3.72 -2.55
C ALA A 18 0.10 3.86 -2.11
N GLY A 19 0.88 2.76 -2.13
CA GLY A 19 2.31 2.80 -1.82
C GLY A 19 3.13 3.59 -2.83
N ILE A 20 2.86 3.39 -4.13
CA ILE A 20 3.49 4.18 -5.20
C ILE A 20 3.11 5.66 -5.06
N GLY A 21 1.83 5.96 -4.79
CA GLY A 21 1.35 7.32 -4.55
C GLY A 21 2.04 8.00 -3.38
N MET A 22 2.25 7.30 -2.25
CA MET A 22 3.00 7.84 -1.12
C MET A 22 4.47 8.12 -1.45
N ILE A 23 5.13 7.25 -2.23
CA ILE A 23 6.51 7.47 -2.66
C ILE A 23 6.61 8.66 -3.61
N LEU A 24 5.66 8.79 -4.55
CA LEU A 24 5.60 9.94 -5.46
C LEU A 24 5.36 11.26 -4.71
N LEU A 25 4.47 11.25 -3.72
CA LEU A 25 4.25 12.40 -2.83
C LEU A 25 5.51 12.73 -2.01
N ALA A 26 6.21 11.72 -1.48
CA ALA A 26 7.47 11.92 -0.77
C ALA A 26 8.54 12.55 -1.69
N LEU A 27 8.60 12.11 -2.96
CA LEU A 27 9.53 12.63 -3.95
C LEU A 27 9.21 14.08 -4.33
N MET A 28 7.93 14.44 -4.50
CA MET A 28 7.50 15.82 -4.74
C MET A 28 7.89 16.77 -3.59
N ILE A 29 7.76 16.31 -2.34
CA ILE A 29 8.19 17.09 -1.17
C ILE A 29 9.72 17.25 -1.17
N TYR A 30 10.46 16.19 -1.54
CA TYR A 30 11.91 16.24 -1.61
C TYR A 30 12.43 17.24 -2.66
N TYR A 31 11.76 17.35 -3.81
CA TYR A 31 12.08 18.34 -4.83
C TYR A 31 11.70 19.78 -4.46
N LYS A 32 11.22 20.03 -3.24
CA LYS A 32 10.74 21.33 -2.72
C LYS A 32 9.65 21.99 -3.57
N GLU A 33 8.89 21.22 -4.36
CA GLU A 33 7.65 21.74 -4.98
C GLU A 33 6.62 22.07 -3.91
N ILE A 34 6.68 21.38 -2.76
CA ILE A 34 5.87 21.64 -1.58
C ILE A 34 6.81 22.12 -0.47
N ALA A 35 6.54 23.30 0.09
CA ALA A 35 7.29 23.89 1.21
C ALA A 35 6.99 23.15 2.53
N ALA A 36 7.31 21.85 2.59
CA ALA A 36 7.20 21.03 3.78
C ALA A 36 8.60 20.69 4.32
N PRO A 37 8.72 20.49 5.65
CA PRO A 37 10.00 20.15 6.27
C PRO A 37 10.52 18.80 5.76
N GLU A 38 11.84 18.69 5.58
CA GLU A 38 12.54 17.51 5.03
C GLU A 38 12.26 16.23 5.85
N ILE A 39 11.98 16.40 7.14
CA ILE A 39 11.54 15.35 8.06
C ILE A 39 10.25 14.68 7.55
N VAL A 40 9.31 15.47 7.03
CA VAL A 40 8.04 14.96 6.51
C VAL A 40 8.29 14.11 5.26
N ALA A 41 9.20 14.52 4.39
CA ALA A 41 9.58 13.73 3.21
C ALA A 41 10.16 12.36 3.62
N GLY A 42 11.06 12.34 4.61
CA GLY A 42 11.65 11.10 5.13
C GLY A 42 10.62 10.17 5.76
N VAL A 43 9.72 10.71 6.59
CA VAL A 43 8.65 9.93 7.22
C VAL A 43 7.67 9.39 6.18
N LEU A 44 7.29 10.20 5.18
CA LEU A 44 6.38 9.78 4.11
C LEU A 44 7.02 8.70 3.21
N ALA A 45 8.31 8.80 2.93
CA ALA A 45 9.05 7.78 2.19
C ALA A 45 9.06 6.44 2.96
N ILE A 46 9.34 6.47 4.27
CA ILE A 46 9.31 5.27 5.12
C ILE A 46 7.89 4.70 5.19
N LEU A 47 6.87 5.54 5.35
CA LEU A 47 5.45 5.12 5.33
C LEU A 47 5.06 4.50 3.99
N GLY A 48 5.49 5.09 2.87
CA GLY A 48 5.33 4.57 1.53
C GLY A 48 5.97 3.19 1.35
N LEU A 49 7.19 3.02 1.87
CA LEU A 49 7.89 1.73 1.84
C LEU A 49 7.18 0.68 2.70
N LEU A 50 6.78 1.06 3.91
CA LEU A 50 6.07 0.19 4.85
C LEU A 50 4.70 -0.20 4.34
N THR A 51 3.97 0.67 3.65
CA THR A 51 2.68 0.30 3.06
C THR A 51 2.86 -0.62 1.84
N MET A 52 3.90 -0.40 1.02
CA MET A 52 4.16 -1.23 -0.15
C MET A 52 4.56 -2.68 0.24
N PHE A 53 5.44 -2.82 1.23
CA PHE A 53 5.87 -4.13 1.75
C PHE A 53 4.90 -4.72 2.77
N GLY A 54 4.38 -3.90 3.67
CA GLY A 54 3.51 -4.32 4.76
C GLY A 54 2.09 -4.60 4.30
N GLY A 55 1.53 -3.77 3.41
CA GLY A 55 0.14 -3.90 2.94
C GLY A 55 -0.08 -5.20 2.17
N THR A 56 0.81 -5.55 1.23
CA THR A 56 0.73 -6.82 0.49
C THR A 56 0.92 -8.03 1.40
N ARG A 57 1.89 -7.97 2.33
CA ARG A 57 2.16 -9.05 3.28
C ARG A 57 1.03 -9.23 4.30
N TYR A 58 0.42 -8.13 4.76
CA TYR A 58 -0.70 -8.15 5.68
C TYR A 58 -1.96 -8.72 5.00
N LEU A 59 -2.25 -8.31 3.77
CA LEU A 59 -3.36 -8.87 3.00
C LEU A 59 -3.17 -10.37 2.69
N ALA A 60 -1.96 -10.75 2.27
CA ALA A 60 -1.61 -12.15 2.02
C ALA A 60 -1.77 -13.01 3.28
N ARG A 61 -1.36 -12.49 4.46
CA ARG A 61 -1.59 -13.17 5.75
C ARG A 61 -3.08 -13.28 6.07
N LYS A 62 -3.84 -12.20 5.89
CA LYS A 62 -5.27 -12.14 6.23
C LYS A 62 -6.09 -13.15 5.40
N TRP A 63 -5.75 -13.38 4.15
CA TRP A 63 -6.50 -14.34 3.31
C TRP A 63 -6.03 -15.78 3.45
N ARG A 64 -4.79 -16.00 3.88
CA ARG A 64 -4.35 -17.36 4.27
C ARG A 64 -5.13 -17.87 5.48
N SER A 65 -5.60 -16.98 6.34
CA SER A 65 -6.48 -17.29 7.48
C SER A 65 -7.96 -17.47 7.11
N GLY A 66 -8.37 -17.14 5.88
CA GLY A 66 -9.76 -17.29 5.41
C GLY A 66 -10.02 -18.55 4.59
N GLY A 67 -9.07 -19.49 4.55
CA GLY A 67 -9.12 -20.69 3.71
C GLY A 67 -9.72 -21.94 4.39
N SER A 68 -10.37 -21.79 5.55
CA SER A 68 -10.94 -22.93 6.29
C SER A 68 -12.36 -22.65 6.74
N CYS A 69 -13.33 -22.75 5.84
CA CYS A 69 -14.52 -23.58 6.06
C CYS A 69 -15.40 -23.55 4.82
N CYS A 70 -15.39 -24.69 4.14
CA CYS A 70 -16.49 -25.32 3.41
C CYS A 70 -17.40 -24.41 2.57
N GLU A 71 -17.22 -24.50 1.25
CA GLU A 71 -18.31 -24.42 0.28
C GLU A 71 -18.33 -25.73 -0.51
#